data_AF-A0A1E1WWJ8-F1
#
_entry.id   AF-A0A1E1WWJ8-F1
#
_cell.length_a   1.000
_cell.length_b   1.000
_cell.length_c   1.000
_cell.angle_alpha   90.00
_cell.angle_beta   90.00
_cell.angle_gamma   90.00
#
_symmetry.space_group_name_H-M   'P 1'
#
loop_
_entity.id
_entity.type
_entity.pdbx_description
1 polymer ?
#
loop_
_entity_poly.entity_id
_entity_poly.type
_entity_poly.pdbx_seq_one_letter_code
_entity_poly.pdbx_strand_id
1 'polypeptide(L)' 'MKVFYGILLIFILCSIFHLSQEIIIGQRCYRAPDCFSVMKLAVGKPTGKCTNGRCDC' A
#
# COMPACT_ATOMS: atom_id res chain seq x y z
N MET A 1 -14.81 -19.00 25.67
CA MET A 1 -14.09 -17.70 25.61
C MET A 1 -12.80 -17.72 24.77
N LYS A 2 -12.06 -18.85 24.65
CA LYS A 2 -10.82 -18.92 23.84
C LYS A 2 -11.00 -18.73 22.32
N VAL A 3 -12.12 -19.18 21.75
CA VAL A 3 -12.38 -19.15 20.29
C VAL A 3 -12.53 -17.72 19.75
N PHE A 4 -13.05 -16.79 20.56
CA PHE A 4 -13.21 -15.39 20.17
C PHE A 4 -11.88 -14.71 19.86
N TYR A 5 -10.82 -15.03 20.61
CA TYR A 5 -9.50 -14.42 20.40
C TYR A 5 -8.85 -14.81 19.07
N GLY A 6 -9.12 -16.03 18.57
CA GLY A 6 -8.62 -16.47 17.28
C GLY A 6 -9.22 -15.70 16.11
N ILE A 7 -10.54 -15.47 16.14
CA ILE A 7 -11.24 -14.70 15.11
C ILE A 7 -10.81 -13.22 15.13
N LEU A 8 -10.61 -12.67 16.32
CA LEU A 8 -10.12 -11.31 16.52
C LEU A 8 -8.72 -11.11 15.92
N LEU A 9 -7.81 -12.07 16.13
CA LEU A 9 -6.46 -12.05 15.55
C LEU A 9 -6.49 -12.13 14.02
N ILE A 10 -7.36 -12.96 13.44
CA ILE A 10 -7.50 -13.07 11.98
C ILE A 10 -8.00 -11.74 11.38
N PHE A 11 -9.00 -11.11 12.02
CA PHE A 11 -9.50 -9.81 11.58
C PHE A 11 -8.41 -8.73 11.59
N ILE A 12 -7.62 -8.66 12.67
CA ILE A 12 -6.52 -7.70 12.81
C ILE A 12 -5.48 -7.91 11.70
N LEU A 13 -5.08 -9.16 11.44
CA LEU A 13 -4.12 -9.48 10.38
C LEU A 13 -4.64 -9.11 8.99
N CYS A 14 -5.91 -9.38 8.69
CA CYS A 14 -6.53 -8.97 7.43
C CYS A 14 -6.59 -7.46 7.28
N SER A 15 -6.90 -6.71 8.35
CA SER A 15 -6.93 -5.25 8.32
C SER A 15 -5.55 -4.64 8.07
N ILE A 16 -4.49 -5.18 8.68
CA ILE A 16 -3.11 -4.73 8.44
C ILE A 16 -2.69 -5.04 6.99
N PHE A 17 -3.07 -6.20 6.46
CA PHE A 17 -2.77 -6.59 5.08
C PHE A 17 -3.51 -5.72 4.05
N HIS A 18 -4.74 -5.30 4.36
CA HIS A 18 -5.52 -4.41 3.51
C HIS A 18 -4.99 -2.96 3.57
N LEU A 19 -4.54 -2.50 4.74
CA LEU A 19 -3.94 -1.17 4.91
C LEU A 19 -2.54 -1.07 4.29
N SER A 20 -1.81 -2.18 4.22
CA SER A 20 -0.51 -2.25 3.56
C SER A 20 -0.56 -2.14 2.03
N GLN A 21 -1.75 -2.15 1.41
CA GLN A 21 -1.87 -2.07 -0.05
C GLN A 21 -1.79 -0.63 -0.58
N GLU A 22 -2.04 0.39 0.25
CA GLU A 22 -1.84 1.79 -0.15
C GLU A 22 -0.47 2.27 0.34
N ILE A 23 0.59 1.85 -0.37
CA ILE A 23 1.93 2.36 -0.11
C ILE A 23 2.01 3.75 -0.75
N ILE A 24 1.56 4.77 -0.02
CA ILE A 24 1.77 6.16 -0.40
C ILE A 24 3.27 6.45 -0.27
N ILE A 25 3.98 6.39 -1.38
CA ILE A 25 5.37 6.82 -1.40
C ILE A 25 5.33 8.34 -1.48
N GLY A 26 5.80 9.00 -0.41
CA GLY A 26 5.88 10.46 -0.30
C GLY A 26 6.76 11.16 -1.36
N GLN A 27 7.15 10.43 -2.41
CA GLN A 27 7.78 10.96 -3.60
C GLN A 27 6.79 11.85 -4.35
N ARG A 28 7.23 13.07 -4.64
CA ARG A 28 6.45 14.01 -5.44
C ARG A 28 6.37 13.52 -6.88
N CYS A 29 5.19 13.65 -7.47
CA CYS A 29 4.95 13.33 -8.87
C CYS A 29 4.16 14.43 -9.55
N TYR A 30 4.34 14.55 -10.86
CA TYR A 30 3.50 15.39 -11.72
C TYR A 30 2.68 14.51 -12.68
N ARG A 31 3.19 13.33 -13.03
CA ARG A 31 2.55 12.34 -13.88
C ARG A 31 2.68 10.96 -13.26
N ALA A 32 1.71 10.09 -13.51
CA ALA A 32 1.74 8.69 -13.07
C ALA A 32 3.05 7.93 -13.40
N PRO A 33 3.63 8.05 -14.62
CA PRO A 33 4.91 7.39 -14.93
C PRO A 33 6.10 7.82 -14.07
N ASP A 34 6.06 8.98 -13.42
CA ASP A 34 7.13 9.44 -12.50
C ASP A 34 7.27 8.48 -11.29
N CYS A 35 6.20 7.76 -10.97
CA CYS A 35 6.14 6.83 -9.84
C CYS A 35 6.65 5.41 -10.19
N PHE A 36 6.77 5.05 -11.47
CA PHE A 36 7.01 3.66 -11.88
C PHE A 36 8.36 3.12 -11.42
N SER A 37 9.42 3.92 -11.45
CA SER A 37 10.75 3.52 -10.99
C SER A 37 10.76 3.25 -9.48
N VAL A 38 10.07 4.10 -8.73
CA VAL A 38 9.95 4.06 -7.28
C VAL A 38 9.12 2.86 -6.84
N MET A 39 7.99 2.65 -7.51
CA MET A 39 7.10 1.51 -7.23
C MET A 39 7.71 0.18 -7.61
N LYS A 40 8.52 0.14 -8.69
CA LYS A 40 9.30 -1.05 -9.02
C LYS A 40 10.30 -1.41 -7.92
N LEU A 41 10.88 -0.42 -7.24
CA LEU A 41 11.81 -0.63 -6.12
C LEU A 41 11.09 -1.03 -4.82
N ALA A 42 9.94 -0.40 -4.53
CA ALA A 42 9.22 -0.61 -3.28
C ALA A 42 8.31 -1.86 -3.29
N VAL A 43 7.60 -2.10 -4.39
CA VAL A 43 6.54 -3.13 -4.52
C VAL A 43 6.93 -4.22 -5.53
N GLY A 44 8.01 -4.00 -6.30
CA GLY A 44 8.42 -4.93 -7.36
C GLY A 44 7.59 -4.81 -8.64
N LYS A 45 6.63 -3.88 -8.70
CA LYS A 45 5.77 -3.63 -9.88
C LYS A 45 5.84 -2.16 -10.31
N PRO A 46 5.97 -1.86 -11.61
CA PRO A 46 5.95 -0.49 -12.14
C PRO A 46 4.51 0.00 -12.30
N THR A 47 3.72 -0.10 -11.24
CA THR A 47 2.32 0.35 -11.19
C THR A 47 2.21 1.36 -10.07
N GLY A 48 1.61 2.51 -10.37
CA GLY A 48 1.37 3.54 -9.38
C GLY A 48 0.67 4.73 -10.04
N LYS A 49 -0.13 5.43 -9.26
CA LYS A 49 -0.84 6.64 -9.70
C LYS A 49 -0.22 7.86 -9.06
N CYS A 50 -0.33 9.00 -9.74
CA CYS A 50 0.01 10.27 -9.14
C CYS A 50 -1.28 10.88 -8.57
N THR A 51 -1.41 10.89 -7.25
CA THR A 51 -2.59 11.39 -6.53
C THR A 51 -2.14 12.53 -5.61
N ASN A 52 -2.76 13.71 -5.76
CA ASN A 52 -2.43 14.90 -4.95
C ASN A 52 -0.93 15.26 -4.95
N GLY A 53 -0.27 15.08 -6.11
CA GLY A 53 1.16 15.33 -6.26
C GLY A 53 2.08 14.32 -5.56
N ARG A 54 1.55 13.17 -5.11
CA ARG A 54 2.30 12.07 -4.51
C ARG A 54 2.05 10.74 -5.22
N CYS A 55 3.07 9.89 -5.19
CA CYS A 55 2.98 8.56 -5.76
C CYS A 55 2.18 7.63 -4.85
N ASP A 56 1.18 6.99 -5.44
CA ASP A 56 0.28 6.07 -4.76
C ASP A 56 0.38 4.68 -5.38
N CYS A 57 0.57 3.71 -4.49
CA CYS A 57 0.59 2.25 -4.61
C CYS A 57 -0.45 1.60 -5.54
#